data_AF-A0A1M6J2S8-F1
#
_entry.id   AF-A0A1M6J2S8-F1
#
_cell.length_a   1.000
_cell.length_b   1.000
_cell.length_c   1.000
_cell.angle_alpha   90.00
_cell.angle_beta   90.00
_cell.angle_gamma   90.00
#
_symmetry.space_group_name_H-M   'P 1'
#
loop_
_entity.id
_entity.type
_entity.pdbx_description
1 polymer ?
#
loop_
_entity_poly.entity_id
_entity_poly.type
_entity_poly.pdbx_seq_one_letter_code
_entity_poly.pdbx_strand_id
1 'polypeptide(L)' 'MPMGRPKAELVLSEDERSQLTSIARSRSISAALVTRARIVLAAAAGEPNSAIAQRLQLTRATVGKWRIRFLEHRINGLYD' A
#
# COMPACT_ATOMS: atom_id res chain seq x y z
N MET A 1 17.17 17.47 0.57
CA MET A 1 16.42 16.92 -0.59
C MET A 1 16.76 15.43 -0.73
N PRO A 2 15.79 14.60 -1.15
CA PRO A 2 16.05 13.87 -2.37
C PRO A 2 14.82 13.79 -3.28
N MET A 3 14.97 14.33 -4.50
CA MET A 3 14.12 14.04 -5.64
C MET A 3 14.62 12.73 -6.24
N GLY A 4 14.01 11.60 -5.83
CA GLY A 4 14.21 10.31 -6.47
C GLY A 4 13.10 10.09 -7.50
N ARG A 5 13.45 10.18 -8.78
CA ARG A 5 12.71 9.77 -10.00
C ARG A 5 11.30 9.17 -9.72
N PRO A 6 10.18 9.82 -10.11
CA PRO A 6 8.83 9.35 -9.79
C PRO A 6 8.60 7.98 -10.46
N LYS A 7 8.65 6.92 -9.65
CA LYS A 7 8.65 5.55 -10.12
C LYS A 7 7.21 5.06 -10.12
N ALA A 8 6.47 5.40 -11.19
CA ALA A 8 5.04 5.12 -11.39
C ALA A 8 4.23 5.42 -10.13
N GLU A 9 3.87 6.68 -9.93
CA GLU A 9 3.05 7.10 -8.79
C GLU A 9 1.77 6.27 -8.77
N LEU A 10 1.64 5.45 -7.73
CA LEU A 10 0.34 4.92 -7.34
C LEU A 10 -0.42 6.12 -6.77
N VAL A 11 -1.13 6.84 -7.65
CA VAL A 11 -1.92 8.01 -7.27
C VAL A 11 -3.18 7.51 -6.56
N LEU A 12 -3.31 7.92 -5.30
CA LEU A 12 -4.51 7.73 -4.50
C LEU A 12 -5.34 9.00 -4.57
N SER A 13 -6.65 8.86 -4.80
CA SER A 13 -7.60 9.92 -4.52
C SER A 13 -7.64 10.20 -3.01
N GLU A 14 -8.11 11.38 -2.63
CA GLU A 14 -8.21 11.78 -1.22
C GLU A 14 -9.09 10.81 -0.41
N ASP A 15 -10.24 10.39 -0.98
CA ASP A 15 -11.11 9.36 -0.41
C ASP A 15 -10.38 8.04 -0.16
N GLU A 16 -9.62 7.56 -1.14
CA GLU A 16 -8.94 6.27 -1.02
C GLU A 16 -7.81 6.34 -0.01
N ARG A 17 -7.08 7.45 0.01
CA ARG A 17 -6.06 7.70 1.03
C ARG A 17 -6.69 7.73 2.43
N SER A 18 -7.84 8.38 2.59
CA SER A 18 -8.58 8.43 3.85
C SER A 18 -9.04 7.04 4.29
N GLN A 19 -9.67 6.29 3.40
CA GLN A 19 -10.12 4.92 3.67
C GLN A 19 -8.96 3.98 4.02
N LEU A 20 -7.88 3.98 3.24
CA LEU A 20 -6.70 3.17 3.52
C LEU A 20 -6.03 3.55 4.85
N THR A 21 -6.02 4.84 5.18
CA THR A 21 -5.47 5.32 6.47
C THR A 21 -6.34 4.87 7.64
N SER A 22 -7.66 4.92 7.49
CA SER A 22 -8.62 4.41 8.48
C SER A 22 -8.41 2.90 8.69
N ILE A 23 -8.31 2.14 7.59
CA ILE A 23 -8.01 0.70 7.63
C ILE A 23 -6.68 0.43 8.34
N ALA A 24 -5.60 1.14 7.96
CA ALA A 24 -4.26 0.92 8.51
C ALA A 24 -4.13 1.24 10.02
N ARG A 25 -5.05 2.03 10.56
CA ARG A 25 -5.14 2.42 11.99
C ARG A 25 -6.16 1.62 12.78
N SER A 26 -7.10 0.95 12.10
CA SER A 26 -8.16 0.20 12.76
C SER A 26 -7.61 -1.02 13.50
N ARG A 27 -8.17 -1.26 14.69
CA ARG A 27 -7.91 -2.46 15.50
C ARG A 27 -9.00 -3.53 15.35
N SER A 28 -10.13 -3.18 14.73
CA SER A 28 -11.26 -4.10 14.49
C SER A 28 -11.19 -4.80 13.13
N ILE A 29 -10.29 -4.36 12.26
CA ILE A 29 -10.08 -4.94 10.93
C ILE A 29 -9.00 -6.03 10.99
N SER A 30 -9.13 -7.04 10.13
CA SER A 30 -8.16 -8.13 10.04
C SER A 30 -6.73 -7.60 9.83
N ALA A 31 -5.77 -8.17 10.56
CA ALA A 31 -4.36 -7.77 10.47
C ALA A 31 -3.81 -7.88 9.04
N ALA A 32 -4.32 -8.84 8.25
CA ALA A 32 -4.01 -8.99 6.84
C ALA A 32 -4.42 -7.74 6.03
N LEU A 33 -5.68 -7.28 6.17
CA LEU A 33 -6.16 -6.11 5.45
C LEU A 33 -5.44 -4.82 5.89
N VAL A 34 -5.16 -4.68 7.19
CA VAL A 34 -4.33 -3.58 7.73
C VAL A 34 -2.94 -3.57 7.06
N THR A 35 -2.32 -4.73 6.93
CA THR A 35 -1.00 -4.88 6.31
C THR A 35 -1.03 -4.51 4.83
N ARG A 36 -2.05 -4.97 4.11
CA ARG A 36 -2.29 -4.65 2.69
C ARG A 36 -2.48 -3.14 2.47
N ALA A 37 -3.27 -2.49 3.32
CA ALA A 37 -3.47 -1.04 3.26
C ALA A 37 -2.17 -0.25 3.53
N ARG A 38 -1.36 -0.70 4.50
CA ARG A 38 -0.05 -0.10 4.79
C ARG A 38 0.92 -0.21 3.61
N ILE A 39 0.88 -1.33 2.86
CA ILE A 39 1.67 -1.50 1.64
C ILE A 39 1.28 -0.45 0.60
N VAL A 40 -0.01 -0.30 0.33
CA VAL A 40 -0.51 0.63 -0.70
C VAL A 40 -0.21 2.09 -0.32
N LEU A 41 -0.45 2.48 0.93
CA LEU A 41 -0.13 3.82 1.42
C LEU A 41 1.36 4.17 1.27
N ALA A 42 2.23 3.21 1.58
CA ALA A 42 3.67 3.39 1.44
C ALA A 42 4.11 3.47 -0.01
N ALA A 43 3.53 2.61 -0.86
CA ALA A 43 3.75 2.64 -2.30
C ALA A 43 3.30 3.97 -2.94
N ALA A 44 2.17 4.51 -2.49
CA ALA A 44 1.65 5.82 -2.90
C ALA A 44 2.52 6.98 -2.40
N ALA A 45 3.17 6.83 -1.24
CA ALA A 45 4.15 7.78 -0.73
C ALA A 45 5.50 7.74 -1.48
N GLY A 46 5.63 6.92 -2.53
CA GLY A 46 6.86 6.78 -3.32
C GLY A 46 7.89 5.82 -2.72
N GLU A 47 7.54 5.09 -1.65
CA GLU A 47 8.46 4.13 -1.03
C GLU A 47 8.68 2.92 -1.97
N PRO A 48 9.94 2.50 -2.21
CA PRO A 48 10.22 1.36 -3.08
C PRO A 48 9.79 0.05 -2.42
N ASN A 49 9.36 -0.92 -3.23
CA ASN A 49 8.86 -2.22 -2.73
C ASN A 49 9.84 -2.94 -1.80
N SER A 50 11.15 -2.77 -2.02
CA SER A 50 12.19 -3.31 -1.13
C SER A 50 12.15 -2.70 0.26
N ALA A 51 12.01 -1.37 0.36
CA ALA A 51 11.94 -0.67 1.65
C ALA A 51 10.63 -1.00 2.37
N ILE A 52 9.50 -1.02 1.66
CA ILE A 52 8.20 -1.44 2.21
C ILE A 52 8.28 -2.87 2.76
N ALA A 53 8.85 -3.79 1.98
CA ALA A 53 9.02 -5.18 2.36
C ALA A 53 9.86 -5.30 3.64
N GLN A 54 11.00 -4.61 3.72
CA GLN A 54 11.85 -4.62 4.91
C GLN A 54 11.14 -4.04 6.13
N ARG A 55 10.44 -2.91 5.97
CA ARG A 55 9.73 -2.21 7.06
C ARG A 55 8.56 -3.00 7.62
N LEU A 56 7.83 -3.71 6.75
CA LEU A 56 6.69 -4.53 7.14
C LEU A 56 7.06 -6.00 7.41
N GLN A 57 8.36 -6.36 7.31
CA GLN A 57 8.86 -7.74 7.44
C GLN A 57 8.15 -8.72 6.48
N LEU A 58 7.93 -8.27 5.25
CA LEU A 58 7.29 -9.03 4.17
C LEU A 58 8.26 -9.30 3.04
N THR A 59 7.84 -10.13 2.09
CA THR A 59 8.59 -10.33 0.85
C THR A 59 8.27 -9.24 -0.18
N ARG A 60 9.24 -8.93 -1.05
CA ARG A 60 9.02 -8.05 -2.21
C ARG A 60 7.90 -8.55 -3.12
N ALA A 61 7.74 -9.87 -3.24
CA ALA A 61 6.68 -10.49 -4.03
C ALA A 61 5.29 -10.19 -3.44
N THR A 62 5.14 -10.27 -2.11
CA THR A 62 3.90 -9.89 -1.42
C THR A 62 3.56 -8.43 -1.66
N VAL A 63 4.53 -7.53 -1.54
CA VAL A 63 4.33 -6.10 -1.80
C VAL A 63 3.93 -5.84 -3.25
N GLY A 64 4.62 -6.48 -4.20
CA GLY A 64 4.30 -6.38 -5.62
C GLY A 64 2.89 -6.87 -5.96
N LYS A 65 2.49 -8.01 -5.40
CA LYS A 65 1.13 -8.58 -5.57
C LYS A 65 0.06 -7.58 -5.15
N TRP A 66 0.16 -7.00 -3.96
CA TRP A 66 -0.85 -6.06 -3.46
C TRP A 66 -0.87 -4.73 -4.21
N ARG A 67 0.29 -4.27 -4.70
CA ARG A 67 0.34 -3.10 -5.59
C ARG A 67 -0.39 -3.36 -6.90
N ILE A 68 -0.15 -4.50 -7.54
CA ILE A 68 -0.82 -4.88 -8.80
C ILE A 68 -2.33 -5.00 -8.56
N ARG A 69 -2.74 -5.75 -7.53
CA ARG A 69 -4.16 -5.89 -7.17
C ARG A 69 -4.85 -4.57 -6.90
N PHE A 70 -4.17 -3.63 -6.24
CA PHE A 70 -4.72 -2.29 -6.01
C PHE A 70 -4.85 -1.49 -7.32
N LEU A 71 -3.89 -1.62 -8.24
CA LEU A 71 -3.99 -0.95 -9.54
C LEU A 71 -5.16 -1.49 -10.38
N GLU A 72 -5.43 -2.80 -10.30
CA GLU A 72 -6.52 -3.45 -11.05
C GLU A 72 -7.91 -3.25 -10.43
N HIS A 73 -8.01 -3.34 -9.10
CA HIS A 73 -9.30 -3.42 -8.40
C HIS A 73 -9.46 -2.39 -7.27
N ARG A 74 -8.53 -1.44 -7.13
CA ARG A 74 -8.49 -0.42 -6.06
C ARG A 74 -8.64 -1.06 -4.68
N ILE A 75 -9.38 -0.42 -3.78
CA ILE A 75 -9.60 -0.89 -2.40
C ILE A 75 -10.27 -2.27 -2.36
N ASN A 76 -11.18 -2.58 -3.30
CA ASN A 76 -11.83 -3.89 -3.36
C ASN A 76 -10.83 -5.02 -3.58
N GLY A 77 -9.76 -4.76 -4.35
CA GLY A 77 -8.66 -5.71 -4.57
C GLY A 77 -7.89 -6.10 -3.31
N LEU A 78 -8.05 -5.37 -2.20
CA LEU A 78 -7.39 -5.67 -0.93
C LEU A 78 -8.15 -6.65 -0.05
N TYR A 79 -9.40 -6.98 -0.38
CA TYR A 79 -10.25 -7.92 0.38
C TYR A 79 -10.10 -9.38 -0.04
N ASP A 80 -9.42 -9.64 -1.16
CA ASP A 80 -9.09 -10.98 -1.71
C ASP A 80 -8.16 -11.80 -0.80
#